data_AF-A0AAD9FAF6-F1
#
_entry.id   AF-A0AAD9FAF6-F1
#
_cell.length_a   1.000
_cell.length_b   1.000
_cell.length_c   1.000
_cell.angle_alpha   90.00
_cell.angle_beta   90.00
_cell.angle_gamma   90.00
#
_symmetry.space_group_name_H-M   'P 1'
#
loop_
_entity.id
_entity.type
_entity.pdbx_description
1 polymer ?
#
loop_
_entity_poly.entity_id
_entity_poly.type
_entity_poly.pdbx_seq_one_letter_code
_entity_poly.pdbx_strand_id
1 'polypeptide(L)'
;MEACLAPGCPDLDLTEDLAQQLEDIISTYQEEESPPDQNQEEGEEVPPTKETPGSRKEQKLEKKMLKNLGKEAMLLMQSLNKLNTPEQKLEAIIKKHAELLEEHRGEQKQLKMLQKKLLQVMKDKDQLQSEHSRAVLARSKLEGLCRELQRHNKTLKNLEKVFKHRDLKQKLVETKLTQSNVILKETEDKHKLERELLMTQMAAFKSKVKTMKEQEGEMKIQLAMYSEKFDEFQGTVSKSNSVYSGFKLDMDKMAKKMKKLDKECQSWKSRFDNCNKGLVEMVNDKSIKEKEFDLVLVKNQKLENLCRALQEERRSSSVKVQEAGSAPQSTEKETSQEVQKVQEEVQKQEVQKQEVQKQEVQKQEAESLPAETLLSKERNKLKAEQSRLQEIFLISHTIPTETDSQSQELPEEEEAGLREEEEQKKEEEGQVQRDLEMQSVD
;
A
#
# COMPACT_ATOMS: atom_id res chain seq x y z
N MET A 1 -8.14 -9.21 -56.60
CA MET A 1 -6.81 -9.83 -56.53
C MET A 1 -6.19 -9.32 -55.25
N GLU A 2 -5.73 -10.13 -54.31
CA GLU A 2 -5.47 -11.58 -54.34
C GLU A 2 -6.11 -12.29 -53.15
N ALA A 3 -6.21 -13.63 -53.23
CA ALA A 3 -6.61 -14.47 -52.11
C ALA A 3 -5.35 -15.07 -51.45
N CYS A 4 -5.32 -15.13 -50.13
CA CYS A 4 -4.41 -15.98 -49.38
C CYS A 4 -5.23 -16.94 -48.51
N LEU A 5 -4.95 -18.24 -48.66
CA LEU A 5 -5.59 -19.34 -47.95
C LEU A 5 -4.58 -20.02 -47.03
N ALA A 6 -5.11 -20.79 -46.07
CA ALA A 6 -4.44 -21.80 -45.23
C ALA A 6 -3.70 -21.30 -43.97
N PRO A 7 -3.50 -22.16 -42.94
CA PRO A 7 -4.28 -23.37 -42.58
C PRO A 7 -4.59 -23.53 -41.07
N GLY A 8 -5.61 -24.37 -40.78
CA GLY A 8 -5.55 -25.28 -39.63
C GLY A 8 -5.95 -24.74 -38.25
N CYS A 9 -7.24 -24.82 -37.94
CA CYS A 9 -7.67 -25.33 -36.63
C CYS A 9 -8.44 -26.63 -36.86
N PRO A 10 -8.31 -27.64 -35.98
CA PRO A 10 -9.24 -28.76 -36.00
C PRO A 10 -10.59 -28.20 -35.58
N ASP A 11 -11.60 -28.34 -36.43
CA ASP A 11 -12.99 -28.27 -35.97
C ASP A 11 -13.10 -29.38 -34.90
N LEU A 12 -13.29 -28.97 -33.64
CA LEU A 12 -13.64 -29.91 -32.58
C LEU A 12 -15.09 -30.26 -32.84
N ASP A 13 -15.28 -31.25 -33.71
CA ASP A 13 -16.59 -31.65 -34.19
C ASP A 13 -17.34 -32.41 -33.09
N LEU A 14 -17.83 -31.63 -32.13
CA LEU A 14 -18.76 -32.04 -31.09
C LEU A 14 -20.05 -32.61 -31.69
N THR A 15 -20.33 -32.36 -32.98
CA THR A 15 -21.43 -32.95 -33.73
C THR A 15 -21.09 -34.37 -34.20
N GLU A 16 -19.89 -34.63 -34.73
CA GLU A 16 -19.40 -35.99 -34.98
C GLU A 16 -19.17 -36.76 -33.68
N ASP A 17 -18.61 -36.17 -32.62
CA ASP A 17 -18.44 -36.83 -31.32
C ASP A 17 -19.80 -37.18 -30.69
N LEU A 18 -20.81 -36.32 -30.80
CA LEU A 18 -22.18 -36.61 -30.36
C LEU A 18 -22.86 -37.63 -31.28
N ALA A 19 -22.67 -37.54 -32.60
CA ALA A 19 -23.22 -38.51 -33.55
C ALA A 19 -22.61 -39.90 -33.34
N GLN A 20 -21.29 -39.99 -33.12
CA GLN A 20 -20.57 -41.23 -32.84
C GLN A 20 -20.96 -41.79 -31.48
N GLN A 21 -21.16 -40.97 -30.44
CA GLN A 21 -21.73 -41.42 -29.17
C GLN A 21 -23.17 -41.93 -29.31
N LEU A 22 -23.98 -41.32 -30.19
CA LEU A 22 -25.33 -41.80 -30.49
C LEU A 22 -25.30 -43.10 -31.30
N GLU A 23 -24.41 -43.24 -32.28
CA GLU A 23 -24.21 -44.46 -33.10
C GLU A 23 -23.67 -45.62 -32.25
N ASP A 24 -22.76 -45.36 -31.30
CA ASP A 24 -22.26 -46.34 -30.33
C ASP A 24 -23.37 -46.78 -29.36
N ILE A 25 -24.21 -45.84 -28.89
CA ILE A 25 -25.38 -46.16 -28.06
C ILE A 25 -26.39 -46.99 -28.87
N ILE A 26 -26.69 -46.61 -30.11
CA ILE A 26 -27.60 -47.34 -31.00
C ILE A 26 -27.06 -48.73 -31.28
N SER A 27 -25.76 -48.87 -31.58
CA SER A 27 -25.09 -50.16 -31.77
C SER A 27 -25.17 -51.03 -30.51
N THR A 28 -24.91 -50.47 -29.32
CA THR A 28 -24.99 -51.18 -28.03
C THR A 28 -26.40 -51.74 -27.76
N TYR A 29 -27.45 -51.05 -28.20
CA TYR A 29 -28.83 -51.53 -28.07
C TYR A 29 -29.29 -52.43 -29.23
N GLN A 30 -28.76 -52.26 -30.45
CA GLN A 30 -29.02 -53.16 -31.58
C GLN A 30 -28.32 -54.53 -31.40
N GLU A 31 -27.15 -54.58 -30.77
CA GLU A 31 -26.48 -55.84 -30.43
C GLU A 31 -27.23 -56.65 -29.34
N GLU A 32 -28.02 -56.01 -28.46
CA GLU A 32 -28.88 -56.74 -27.50
C GLU A 32 -30.14 -57.35 -28.13
N GLU A 33 -30.49 -57.03 -29.39
CA GLU A 33 -31.49 -57.77 -30.21
C GLU A 33 -30.86 -58.77 -31.20
N SER A 34 -29.66 -59.30 -30.89
CA SER A 34 -29.12 -60.48 -31.56
C SER A 34 -29.45 -61.77 -30.78
N PRO A 35 -30.40 -62.61 -31.25
CA PRO A 35 -30.61 -63.92 -30.65
C PRO A 35 -29.43 -64.85 -30.99
N PRO A 36 -28.83 -65.56 -30.01
CA PRO A 36 -27.77 -66.52 -30.32
C PRO A 36 -28.35 -67.70 -31.10
N ASP A 37 -27.92 -67.83 -32.37
CA ASP A 37 -28.17 -69.01 -33.18
C ASP A 37 -27.46 -70.23 -32.57
N GLN A 38 -28.25 -71.19 -32.12
CA GLN A 38 -27.82 -72.56 -31.85
C GLN A 38 -29.02 -73.50 -31.67
N ASN A 39 -29.78 -73.69 -32.74
CA ASN A 39 -30.62 -74.88 -32.90
C ASN A 39 -30.10 -75.75 -34.05
N GLN A 40 -28.93 -76.37 -33.83
CA GLN A 40 -28.68 -77.69 -34.39
C GLN A 40 -29.59 -78.69 -33.64
N GLU A 41 -30.87 -78.71 -34.00
CA GLU A 41 -31.67 -79.92 -33.80
C GLU A 41 -31.58 -80.72 -35.10
N GLU A 42 -30.93 -81.88 -35.00
CA GLU A 42 -30.85 -82.81 -36.10
C GLU A 42 -32.26 -83.17 -36.58
N GLY A 43 -32.50 -82.99 -37.88
CA GLY A 43 -33.63 -83.60 -38.54
C GLY A 43 -33.45 -85.11 -38.60
N GLU A 44 -33.55 -85.80 -37.46
CA GLU A 44 -33.61 -87.25 -37.42
C GLU A 44 -34.92 -87.66 -38.10
N GLU A 45 -34.81 -88.07 -39.37
CA GLU A 45 -35.87 -88.73 -40.11
C GLU A 45 -36.40 -89.89 -39.27
N VAL A 46 -37.57 -89.73 -38.64
CA VAL A 46 -38.36 -90.88 -38.24
C VAL A 46 -38.86 -91.51 -39.54
N PRO A 47 -38.32 -92.67 -39.97
CA PRO A 47 -38.67 -93.22 -41.27
C PRO A 47 -40.15 -93.60 -41.26
N PRO A 48 -40.89 -93.41 -42.38
CA PRO A 48 -42.24 -93.95 -42.48
C PRO A 48 -42.14 -95.46 -42.31
N THR A 49 -42.71 -95.98 -41.23
CA THR A 49 -42.55 -97.38 -40.82
C THR A 49 -43.22 -98.28 -41.85
N LYS A 50 -42.42 -98.75 -42.83
CA LYS A 50 -42.81 -99.73 -43.85
C LYS A 50 -43.03 -101.10 -43.21
N GLU A 51 -44.10 -101.27 -42.43
CA GLU A 51 -44.74 -102.57 -42.29
C GLU A 51 -46.24 -102.42 -42.61
N THR A 52 -46.69 -102.83 -43.80
CA THR A 52 -47.20 -104.20 -43.92
C THR A 52 -46.55 -105.05 -45.04
N PRO A 53 -45.53 -105.86 -44.73
CA PRO A 53 -45.36 -107.19 -45.32
C PRO A 53 -46.25 -108.23 -44.59
N GLY A 54 -47.36 -107.79 -44.00
CA GLY A 54 -48.31 -108.61 -43.23
C GLY A 54 -48.77 -109.81 -44.05
N SER A 55 -49.44 -109.56 -45.18
CA SER A 55 -49.98 -110.63 -46.03
C SER A 55 -48.93 -111.67 -46.48
N ARG A 56 -47.66 -111.27 -46.70
CA ARG A 56 -46.60 -112.23 -47.09
C ARG A 56 -46.04 -113.03 -45.91
N LYS A 57 -46.00 -112.47 -44.69
CA LYS A 57 -45.66 -113.22 -43.47
C LYS A 57 -46.82 -114.14 -43.07
N GLU A 58 -48.05 -113.65 -43.17
CA GLU A 58 -49.32 -114.29 -42.80
C GLU A 58 -49.69 -115.44 -43.73
N GLN A 59 -49.71 -115.25 -45.06
CA GLN A 59 -49.89 -116.35 -46.03
C GLN A 59 -48.79 -117.43 -45.92
N LYS A 60 -47.56 -117.06 -45.48
CA LYS A 60 -46.46 -118.01 -45.25
C LYS A 60 -46.63 -118.81 -43.96
N LEU A 61 -47.29 -118.24 -42.94
CA LEU A 61 -47.71 -118.92 -41.72
C LEU A 61 -48.90 -119.85 -42.00
N GLU A 62 -49.93 -119.35 -42.68
CA GLU A 62 -51.12 -120.11 -43.07
C GLU A 62 -50.76 -121.32 -43.93
N LYS A 63 -49.91 -121.15 -44.95
CA LYS A 63 -49.37 -122.24 -45.77
C LYS A 63 -48.42 -123.19 -45.02
N LYS A 64 -47.86 -122.78 -43.88
CA LYS A 64 -47.14 -123.66 -42.94
C LYS A 64 -48.10 -124.48 -42.09
N MET A 65 -49.12 -123.86 -41.50
CA MET A 65 -50.14 -124.54 -40.70
C MET A 65 -50.86 -125.60 -41.52
N LEU A 66 -51.32 -125.25 -42.73
CA LEU A 66 -51.98 -126.20 -43.64
C LEU A 66 -51.08 -127.40 -44.01
N LYS A 67 -49.76 -127.18 -44.16
CA LYS A 67 -48.77 -128.25 -44.39
C LYS A 67 -48.50 -129.10 -43.14
N ASN A 68 -48.54 -128.53 -41.94
CA ASN A 68 -48.38 -129.30 -40.71
C ASN A 68 -49.60 -130.18 -40.45
N LEU A 69 -50.81 -129.61 -40.56
CA LEU A 69 -52.07 -130.33 -40.41
C LEU A 69 -52.17 -131.52 -41.39
N GLY A 70 -51.73 -131.33 -42.64
CA GLY A 70 -51.66 -132.41 -43.64
C GLY A 70 -50.67 -133.54 -43.28
N LYS A 71 -49.58 -133.26 -42.56
CA LYS A 71 -48.65 -134.29 -42.07
C LYS A 71 -49.25 -135.07 -40.89
N GLU A 72 -49.90 -134.38 -39.96
CA GLU A 72 -50.56 -135.00 -38.82
C GLU A 72 -51.72 -135.91 -39.24
N ALA A 73 -52.53 -135.46 -40.21
CA ALA A 73 -53.58 -136.29 -40.80
C ALA A 73 -53.02 -137.58 -41.44
N MET A 74 -51.86 -137.50 -42.12
CA MET A 74 -51.20 -138.68 -42.70
C MET A 74 -50.65 -139.63 -41.64
N LEU A 75 -50.04 -139.11 -40.56
CA LEU A 75 -49.56 -139.91 -39.43
C LEU A 75 -50.71 -140.58 -38.66
N LEU A 76 -51.84 -139.89 -38.50
CA LEU A 76 -53.06 -140.44 -37.92
C LEU A 76 -53.57 -141.62 -38.77
N MET A 77 -53.71 -141.43 -40.08
CA MET A 77 -54.16 -142.46 -41.02
C MET A 77 -53.27 -143.71 -40.98
N GLN A 78 -51.93 -143.53 -40.97
CA GLN A 78 -50.98 -144.64 -40.85
C GLN A 78 -51.07 -145.36 -39.49
N SER A 79 -51.40 -144.63 -38.42
CA SER A 79 -51.57 -145.22 -37.08
C SER A 79 -52.87 -146.03 -36.98
N LEU A 80 -53.96 -145.52 -37.56
CA LEU A 80 -55.24 -146.23 -37.63
C LEU A 80 -55.17 -147.52 -38.48
N ASN A 81 -54.34 -147.54 -39.52
CA ASN A 81 -54.15 -148.74 -40.35
C ASN A 81 -53.40 -149.89 -39.65
N LYS A 82 -52.73 -149.64 -38.50
CA LYS A 82 -52.05 -150.66 -37.70
C LYS A 82 -52.97 -151.36 -36.68
N LEU A 83 -54.22 -150.91 -36.58
CA LEU A 83 -55.21 -151.43 -35.63
C LEU A 83 -56.14 -152.39 -36.39
N ASN A 84 -56.22 -153.64 -35.93
CA ASN A 84 -56.84 -154.71 -36.72
C ASN A 84 -58.36 -154.86 -36.50
N THR A 85 -58.90 -154.26 -35.44
CA THR A 85 -60.34 -154.29 -35.11
C THR A 85 -60.97 -152.90 -35.27
N PRO A 86 -62.23 -152.78 -35.74
CA PRO A 86 -62.89 -151.49 -35.89
C PRO A 86 -63.04 -150.72 -34.57
N GLU A 87 -63.19 -151.42 -33.43
CA GLU A 87 -63.28 -150.84 -32.09
C GLU A 87 -62.00 -150.07 -31.72
N GLN A 88 -60.82 -150.67 -31.93
CA GLN A 88 -59.52 -150.03 -31.69
C GLN A 88 -59.32 -148.78 -32.55
N LYS A 89 -59.75 -148.80 -33.82
CA LYS A 89 -59.68 -147.61 -34.69
C LYS A 89 -60.57 -146.48 -34.17
N LEU A 90 -61.78 -146.81 -33.71
CA LEU A 90 -62.70 -145.86 -33.12
C LEU A 90 -62.11 -145.26 -31.82
N GLU A 91 -61.57 -146.08 -30.94
CA GLU A 91 -60.96 -145.61 -29.68
C GLU A 91 -59.73 -144.73 -29.90
N ALA A 92 -58.89 -145.04 -30.89
CA ALA A 92 -57.78 -144.17 -31.30
C ALA A 92 -58.24 -142.81 -31.87
N ILE A 93 -59.34 -142.79 -32.64
CA ILE A 93 -59.96 -141.55 -33.13
C ILE A 93 -60.53 -140.74 -31.95
N ILE A 94 -61.27 -141.38 -31.04
CA ILE A 94 -61.83 -140.73 -29.83
C ILE A 94 -60.70 -140.13 -28.98
N LYS A 95 -59.62 -140.87 -28.75
CA LYS A 95 -58.44 -140.38 -28.02
C LYS A 95 -57.80 -139.18 -28.72
N LYS A 96 -57.56 -139.25 -30.04
CA LYS A 96 -56.99 -138.10 -30.78
C LYS A 96 -57.92 -136.89 -30.76
N HIS A 97 -59.23 -137.09 -30.82
CA HIS A 97 -60.21 -136.01 -30.72
C HIS A 97 -60.22 -135.40 -29.30
N ALA A 98 -60.11 -136.20 -28.24
CA ALA A 98 -59.95 -135.72 -26.87
C ALA A 98 -58.64 -134.94 -26.66
N GLU A 99 -57.53 -135.42 -27.23
CA GLU A 99 -56.24 -134.70 -27.23
C GLU A 99 -56.38 -133.33 -27.92
N LEU A 100 -56.98 -133.27 -29.12
CA LEU A 100 -57.20 -132.02 -29.85
C LEU A 100 -58.17 -131.07 -29.12
N LEU A 101 -59.18 -131.61 -28.42
CA LEU A 101 -60.09 -130.79 -27.61
C LEU A 101 -59.38 -130.21 -26.36
N GLU A 102 -58.48 -130.96 -25.72
CA GLU A 102 -57.67 -130.43 -24.61
C GLU A 102 -56.59 -129.46 -25.09
N GLU A 103 -55.98 -129.69 -26.26
CA GLU A 103 -55.06 -128.76 -26.91
C GLU A 103 -55.77 -127.44 -27.23
N HIS A 104 -56.92 -127.48 -27.91
CA HIS A 104 -57.75 -126.30 -28.17
C HIS A 104 -58.24 -125.62 -26.87
N ARG A 105 -58.56 -126.37 -25.81
CA ARG A 105 -58.85 -125.80 -24.47
C ARG A 105 -57.61 -125.12 -23.85
N GLY A 106 -56.43 -125.66 -24.08
CA GLY A 106 -55.13 -125.11 -23.67
C GLY A 106 -54.81 -123.81 -24.41
N GLU A 107 -54.85 -123.84 -25.74
CA GLU A 107 -54.70 -122.67 -26.62
C GLU A 107 -55.71 -121.58 -26.28
N GLN A 108 -56.98 -121.93 -26.06
CA GLN A 108 -58.02 -120.95 -25.69
C GLN A 108 -57.76 -120.31 -24.30
N LYS A 109 -57.11 -121.03 -23.37
CA LYS A 109 -56.63 -120.44 -22.09
C LYS A 109 -55.42 -119.53 -22.33
N GLN A 110 -54.47 -119.93 -23.18
CA GLN A 110 -53.31 -119.12 -23.55
C GLN A 110 -53.73 -117.84 -24.29
N LEU A 111 -54.65 -117.92 -25.24
CA LEU A 111 -55.20 -116.78 -25.97
C LEU A 111 -55.86 -115.78 -25.02
N LYS A 112 -56.68 -116.26 -24.07
CA LYS A 112 -57.26 -115.41 -23.02
C LYS A 112 -56.19 -114.77 -22.11
N MET A 113 -55.09 -115.48 -21.82
CA MET A 113 -53.96 -114.91 -21.07
C MET A 113 -53.23 -113.83 -21.88
N LEU A 114 -52.95 -114.08 -23.16
CA LEU A 114 -52.29 -113.15 -24.06
C LEU A 114 -53.15 -111.91 -24.31
N GLN A 115 -54.46 -112.06 -24.47
CA GLN A 115 -55.40 -110.94 -24.57
C GLN A 115 -55.41 -110.07 -23.31
N LYS A 116 -55.37 -110.68 -22.11
CA LYS A 116 -55.21 -109.94 -20.85
C LYS A 116 -53.85 -109.22 -20.76
N LYS A 117 -52.76 -109.88 -21.16
CA LYS A 117 -51.41 -109.27 -21.22
C LYS A 117 -51.37 -108.10 -22.19
N LEU A 118 -52.00 -108.22 -23.36
CA LEU A 118 -52.11 -107.15 -24.36
C LEU A 118 -52.86 -105.95 -23.79
N LEU A 119 -54.01 -106.16 -23.15
CA LEU A 119 -54.76 -105.08 -22.48
C LEU A 119 -53.96 -104.41 -21.35
N GLN A 120 -53.19 -105.19 -20.57
CA GLN A 120 -52.31 -104.63 -19.55
C GLN A 120 -51.19 -103.78 -20.17
N VAL A 121 -50.50 -104.29 -21.19
CA VAL A 121 -49.43 -103.55 -21.91
C VAL A 121 -49.98 -102.28 -22.57
N MET A 122 -51.20 -102.31 -23.10
CA MET A 122 -51.86 -101.09 -23.61
C MET A 122 -52.09 -100.06 -22.50
N LYS A 123 -52.61 -100.48 -21.34
CA LYS A 123 -52.81 -99.59 -20.19
C LYS A 123 -51.49 -99.03 -19.65
N ASP A 124 -50.45 -99.85 -19.55
CA ASP A 124 -49.13 -99.46 -19.07
C ASP A 124 -48.47 -98.47 -20.05
N LYS A 125 -48.65 -98.68 -21.37
CA LYS A 125 -48.24 -97.73 -22.40
C LYS A 125 -48.95 -96.39 -22.25
N ASP A 126 -50.27 -96.37 -22.11
CA ASP A 126 -51.04 -95.13 -21.97
C ASP A 126 -50.65 -94.38 -20.68
N GLN A 127 -50.38 -95.11 -19.59
CA GLN A 127 -49.86 -94.54 -18.35
C GLN A 127 -48.47 -93.91 -18.56
N LEU A 128 -47.51 -94.65 -19.10
CA LEU A 128 -46.15 -94.15 -19.39
C LEU A 128 -46.15 -92.96 -20.35
N GLN A 129 -47.04 -92.97 -21.36
CA GLN A 129 -47.23 -91.84 -22.26
C GLN A 129 -47.72 -90.60 -21.50
N SER A 130 -48.69 -90.75 -20.59
CA SER A 130 -49.17 -89.64 -19.75
C SER A 130 -48.11 -89.11 -18.77
N GLU A 131 -47.28 -89.99 -18.21
CA GLU A 131 -46.17 -89.64 -17.33
C GLU A 131 -45.06 -88.92 -18.11
N HIS A 132 -44.73 -89.38 -19.32
CA HIS A 132 -43.80 -88.72 -20.22
C HIS A 132 -44.29 -87.31 -20.60
N SER A 133 -45.56 -87.14 -20.99
CA SER A 133 -46.12 -85.80 -21.27
C SER A 133 -46.03 -84.87 -20.06
N ARG A 134 -46.25 -85.37 -18.83
CA ARG A 134 -46.06 -84.58 -17.60
C ARG A 134 -44.60 -84.22 -17.36
N ALA A 135 -43.67 -85.16 -17.59
CA ALA A 135 -42.24 -84.93 -17.44
C ALA A 135 -41.71 -83.88 -18.42
N VAL A 136 -42.18 -83.90 -19.68
CA VAL A 136 -41.87 -82.87 -20.69
C VAL A 136 -42.36 -81.50 -20.24
N LEU A 137 -43.61 -81.37 -19.80
CA LEU A 137 -44.16 -80.10 -19.29
C LEU A 137 -43.39 -79.58 -18.06
N ALA A 138 -43.00 -80.48 -17.15
CA ALA A 138 -42.19 -80.12 -15.98
C ALA A 138 -40.80 -79.64 -16.38
N ARG A 139 -40.15 -80.32 -17.35
CA ARG A 139 -38.86 -79.93 -17.91
C ARG A 139 -38.93 -78.54 -18.57
N SER A 140 -39.89 -78.30 -19.46
CA SER A 140 -40.06 -76.99 -20.12
C SER A 140 -40.30 -75.86 -19.11
N LYS A 141 -41.05 -76.13 -18.03
CA LYS A 141 -41.24 -75.16 -16.94
C LYS A 141 -39.95 -74.86 -16.18
N LEU A 142 -39.14 -75.87 -15.89
CA LEU A 142 -37.83 -75.70 -15.24
C LEU A 142 -36.84 -74.96 -16.14
N GLU A 143 -36.80 -75.28 -17.44
CA GLU A 143 -35.97 -74.55 -18.42
C GLU A 143 -36.37 -73.07 -18.52
N GLY A 144 -37.67 -72.77 -18.48
CA GLY A 144 -38.19 -71.41 -18.38
C GLY A 144 -37.69 -70.66 -17.14
N LEU A 145 -37.87 -71.25 -15.96
CA LEU A 145 -37.40 -70.68 -14.68
C LEU A 145 -35.88 -70.49 -14.63
N CYS A 146 -35.11 -71.43 -15.21
CA CYS A 146 -33.65 -71.30 -15.32
C CYS A 146 -33.25 -70.11 -16.21
N ARG A 147 -33.93 -69.90 -17.35
CA ARG A 147 -33.70 -68.75 -18.23
C ARG A 147 -34.10 -67.43 -17.55
N GLU A 148 -35.20 -67.40 -16.81
CA GLU A 148 -35.61 -66.22 -16.00
C GLU A 148 -34.58 -65.89 -14.92
N LEU A 149 -34.14 -66.89 -14.15
CA LEU A 149 -33.10 -66.71 -13.12
C LEU A 149 -31.77 -66.24 -13.71
N GLN A 150 -31.37 -66.74 -14.89
CA GLN A 150 -30.18 -66.26 -15.61
C GLN A 150 -30.34 -64.80 -16.05
N ARG A 151 -31.49 -64.40 -16.59
CA ARG A 151 -31.78 -62.99 -16.93
C ARG A 151 -31.70 -62.09 -15.70
N HIS A 152 -32.36 -62.44 -14.60
CA HIS A 152 -32.29 -61.68 -13.35
C HIS A 152 -30.85 -61.54 -12.83
N ASN A 153 -30.03 -62.59 -12.91
CA ASN A 153 -28.61 -62.51 -12.55
C ASN A 153 -27.79 -61.61 -13.49
N LYS A 154 -28.07 -61.58 -14.80
CA LYS A 154 -27.46 -60.62 -15.75
C LYS A 154 -27.88 -59.19 -15.38
N THR A 155 -29.17 -58.94 -15.15
CA THR A 155 -29.71 -57.64 -14.76
C THR A 155 -29.10 -57.14 -13.44
N LEU A 156 -29.00 -57.98 -12.41
CA LEU A 156 -28.39 -57.60 -11.13
C LEU A 156 -26.92 -57.19 -11.28
N LYS A 157 -26.12 -57.96 -12.05
CA LYS A 157 -24.72 -57.60 -12.33
C LYS A 157 -24.60 -56.30 -13.13
N ASN A 158 -25.51 -56.05 -14.06
CA ASN A 158 -25.54 -54.80 -14.82
C ASN A 158 -25.94 -53.60 -13.94
N LEU A 159 -26.94 -53.76 -13.07
CA LEU A 159 -27.33 -52.74 -12.09
C LEU A 159 -26.17 -52.42 -11.13
N GLU A 160 -25.44 -53.42 -10.64
CA GLU A 160 -24.27 -53.21 -9.77
C GLU A 160 -23.17 -52.37 -10.47
N LYS A 161 -22.91 -52.62 -11.76
CA LYS A 161 -22.01 -51.79 -12.59
C LYS A 161 -22.53 -50.35 -12.71
N VAL A 162 -23.82 -50.16 -12.97
CA VAL A 162 -24.45 -48.83 -13.08
C VAL A 162 -24.36 -48.08 -11.75
N PHE A 163 -24.61 -48.74 -10.62
CA PHE A 163 -24.44 -48.13 -9.29
C PHE A 163 -22.99 -47.72 -9.02
N LYS A 164 -22.01 -48.57 -9.33
CA LYS A 164 -20.58 -48.23 -9.21
C LYS A 164 -20.19 -47.06 -10.10
N HIS A 165 -20.66 -47.02 -11.35
CA HIS A 165 -20.41 -45.92 -12.27
C HIS A 165 -21.05 -44.60 -11.78
N ARG A 166 -22.27 -44.66 -11.24
CA ARG A 166 -22.96 -43.51 -10.63
C ARG A 166 -22.24 -42.99 -9.39
N ASP A 167 -21.81 -43.87 -8.48
CA ASP A 167 -21.06 -43.52 -7.27
C ASP A 167 -19.70 -42.87 -7.60
N LEU A 168 -18.97 -43.42 -8.59
CA LEU A 168 -17.74 -42.81 -9.09
C LEU A 168 -17.98 -41.44 -9.74
N LYS A 169 -19.03 -41.30 -10.57
CA LYS A 169 -19.43 -40.00 -11.14
C LYS A 169 -19.80 -38.98 -10.06
N GLN A 170 -20.57 -39.40 -9.04
CA GLN A 170 -20.94 -38.54 -7.92
C GLN A 170 -19.71 -38.08 -7.14
N LYS A 171 -18.80 -38.99 -6.77
CA LYS A 171 -17.53 -38.64 -6.09
C LYS A 171 -16.65 -37.72 -6.91
N LEU A 172 -16.62 -37.87 -8.24
CA LEU A 172 -15.89 -36.96 -9.12
C LEU A 172 -16.48 -35.54 -9.10
N VAL A 173 -17.81 -35.40 -9.15
CA VAL A 173 -18.49 -34.10 -9.04
C VAL A 173 -18.30 -33.49 -7.66
N GLU A 174 -18.47 -34.26 -6.59
CA GLU A 174 -18.21 -33.81 -5.21
C GLU A 174 -16.76 -33.33 -5.04
N THR A 175 -15.78 -34.08 -5.55
CA THR A 175 -14.36 -33.69 -5.50
C THR A 175 -14.11 -32.39 -6.27
N LYS A 176 -14.62 -32.27 -7.51
CA LYS A 176 -14.50 -31.03 -8.30
C LYS A 176 -15.16 -29.83 -7.61
N LEU A 177 -16.32 -30.01 -7.01
CA LEU A 177 -17.01 -28.98 -6.24
C LEU A 177 -16.20 -28.56 -5.01
N THR A 178 -15.64 -29.51 -4.25
CA THR A 178 -14.77 -29.17 -3.10
C THR A 178 -13.50 -28.45 -3.53
N GLN A 179 -12.88 -28.85 -4.65
CA GLN A 179 -11.71 -28.17 -5.22
C GLN A 179 -12.04 -26.74 -5.63
N SER A 180 -13.15 -26.53 -6.34
CA SER A 180 -13.62 -25.20 -6.74
C SER A 180 -13.91 -24.30 -5.53
N ASN A 181 -14.57 -24.83 -4.49
CA ASN A 181 -14.84 -24.10 -3.25
C ASN A 181 -13.56 -23.73 -2.47
N VAL A 182 -12.54 -24.58 -2.49
CA VAL A 182 -11.23 -24.27 -1.88
C VAL A 182 -10.55 -23.13 -2.63
N ILE A 183 -10.48 -23.19 -3.96
CA ILE A 183 -9.89 -22.12 -4.79
C ILE A 183 -10.64 -20.80 -4.62
N LEU A 184 -11.99 -20.83 -4.60
CA LEU A 184 -12.82 -19.66 -4.31
C LEU A 184 -12.42 -19.05 -2.96
N LYS A 185 -12.37 -19.86 -1.90
CA LYS A 185 -12.01 -19.38 -0.57
C LYS A 185 -10.58 -18.85 -0.49
N GLU A 186 -9.61 -19.50 -1.13
CA GLU A 186 -8.21 -19.04 -1.17
C GLU A 186 -8.09 -17.68 -1.87
N THR A 187 -8.85 -17.46 -2.94
CA THR A 187 -8.89 -16.16 -3.63
C THR A 187 -9.62 -15.08 -2.83
N GLU A 188 -10.72 -15.42 -2.15
CA GLU A 188 -11.41 -14.52 -1.20
C GLU A 188 -10.49 -14.10 -0.03
N ASP A 189 -9.81 -15.06 0.61
CA ASP A 189 -8.89 -14.80 1.72
C ASP A 189 -7.67 -13.98 1.25
N LYS A 190 -7.15 -14.23 0.03
CA LYS A 190 -6.10 -13.41 -0.59
C LYS A 190 -6.57 -11.96 -0.83
N HIS A 191 -7.70 -11.77 -1.51
CA HIS A 191 -8.26 -10.42 -1.77
C HIS A 191 -8.58 -9.66 -0.48
N LYS A 192 -8.97 -10.38 0.58
CA LYS A 192 -9.18 -9.81 1.91
C LYS A 192 -7.86 -9.33 2.53
N LEU A 193 -6.81 -10.14 2.49
CA LEU A 193 -5.48 -9.78 3.01
C LEU A 193 -4.87 -8.58 2.26
N GLU A 194 -4.96 -8.56 0.93
CA GLU A 194 -4.51 -7.44 0.09
C GLU A 194 -5.26 -6.13 0.43
N ARG A 195 -6.58 -6.22 0.63
CA ARG A 195 -7.42 -5.09 1.05
C ARG A 195 -7.04 -4.58 2.45
N GLU A 196 -6.81 -5.48 3.41
CA GLU A 196 -6.37 -5.13 4.77
C GLU A 196 -4.98 -4.48 4.77
N LEU A 197 -4.06 -4.95 3.92
CA LEU A 197 -2.74 -4.35 3.72
C LEU A 197 -2.84 -2.93 3.14
N LEU A 198 -3.59 -2.75 2.05
CA LEU A 198 -3.79 -1.44 1.41
C LEU A 198 -4.47 -0.44 2.36
N MET A 199 -5.48 -0.87 3.10
CA MET A 199 -6.14 -0.04 4.13
C MET A 199 -5.16 0.40 5.23
N THR A 200 -4.25 -0.50 5.65
CA THR A 200 -3.23 -0.19 6.65
C THR A 200 -2.19 0.80 6.11
N GLN A 201 -1.73 0.63 4.88
CA GLN A 201 -0.83 1.59 4.21
C GLN A 201 -1.50 2.96 4.04
N MET A 202 -2.75 3.01 3.57
CA MET A 202 -3.52 4.25 3.42
C MET A 202 -3.68 4.99 4.76
N ALA A 203 -3.93 4.26 5.85
CA ALA A 203 -3.99 4.84 7.19
C ALA A 203 -2.63 5.42 7.63
N ALA A 204 -1.52 4.72 7.37
CA ALA A 204 -0.17 5.18 7.67
C ALA A 204 0.20 6.46 6.87
N PHE A 205 -0.06 6.47 5.56
CA PHE A 205 0.17 7.66 4.72
C PHE A 205 -0.70 8.84 5.16
N LYS A 206 -1.98 8.61 5.47
CA LYS A 206 -2.87 9.65 6.00
C LYS A 206 -2.37 10.25 7.32
N SER A 207 -1.79 9.43 8.21
CA SER A 207 -1.14 9.91 9.44
C SER A 207 0.14 10.71 9.16
N LYS A 208 0.97 10.25 8.21
CA LYS A 208 2.19 10.96 7.79
C LYS A 208 1.86 12.34 7.21
N VAL A 209 0.87 12.43 6.31
CA VAL A 209 0.39 13.69 5.72
C VAL A 209 -0.16 14.64 6.79
N LYS A 210 -0.93 14.14 7.78
CA LYS A 210 -1.41 14.94 8.91
C LYS A 210 -0.24 15.57 9.70
N THR A 211 0.76 14.76 10.04
CA THR A 211 1.94 15.22 10.81
C THR A 211 2.77 16.24 10.02
N MET A 212 3.01 16.01 8.73
CA MET A 212 3.71 16.96 7.86
C MET A 212 2.97 18.31 7.76
N LYS A 213 1.63 18.28 7.70
CA LYS A 213 0.79 19.49 7.66
C LYS A 213 0.81 20.26 8.98
N GLU A 214 0.89 19.55 10.11
CA GLU A 214 1.05 20.17 11.44
C GLU A 214 2.42 20.86 11.54
N GLN A 215 3.50 20.19 11.13
CA GLN A 215 4.85 20.77 11.04
C GLN A 215 4.94 21.98 10.09
N GLU A 216 4.29 21.92 8.92
CA GLU A 216 4.19 23.06 7.99
C GLU A 216 3.51 24.27 8.65
N GLY A 217 2.45 24.03 9.43
CA GLY A 217 1.75 25.06 10.20
C GLY A 217 2.64 25.69 11.27
N GLU A 218 3.37 24.87 12.04
CA GLU A 218 4.33 25.33 13.05
C GLU A 218 5.45 26.19 12.44
N MET A 219 6.03 25.75 11.32
CA MET A 219 7.07 26.50 10.59
C MET A 219 6.55 27.85 10.07
N LYS A 220 5.31 27.89 9.56
CA LYS A 220 4.66 29.15 9.13
C LYS A 220 4.46 30.12 10.31
N ILE A 221 4.03 29.63 11.48
CA ILE A 221 3.90 30.43 12.70
C ILE A 221 5.28 30.96 13.14
N GLN A 222 6.33 30.13 13.07
CA GLN A 222 7.69 30.54 13.43
C GLN A 222 8.24 31.61 12.48
N LEU A 223 8.02 31.47 11.16
CA LEU A 223 8.41 32.48 10.17
C LEU A 223 7.69 33.81 10.40
N ALA A 224 6.38 33.79 10.68
CA ALA A 224 5.62 34.99 11.00
C ALA A 224 6.17 35.70 12.26
N MET A 225 6.48 34.95 13.32
CA MET A 225 7.10 35.48 14.54
C MET A 225 8.47 36.14 14.28
N TYR A 226 9.29 35.55 13.41
CA TYR A 226 10.59 36.16 13.05
C TYR A 226 10.44 37.40 12.16
N SER A 227 9.43 37.44 11.27
CA SER A 227 9.09 38.63 10.50
C SER A 227 8.69 39.79 11.41
N GLU A 228 7.77 39.55 12.35
CA GLU A 228 7.32 40.56 13.33
C GLU A 228 8.49 41.11 14.15
N LYS A 229 9.37 40.22 14.66
CA LYS A 229 10.60 40.66 15.36
C LYS A 229 11.54 41.47 14.46
N PHE A 230 11.65 41.14 13.18
CA PHE A 230 12.45 41.92 12.24
C PHE A 230 11.89 43.32 12.05
N ASP A 231 10.56 43.46 11.93
CA ASP A 231 9.87 44.74 11.84
C ASP A 231 10.05 45.57 13.13
N GLU A 232 9.99 44.95 14.31
CA GLU A 232 10.30 45.58 15.61
C GLU A 232 11.76 46.11 15.67
N PHE A 233 12.73 45.30 15.24
CA PHE A 233 14.13 45.71 15.18
C PHE A 233 14.34 46.85 14.18
N GLN A 234 13.76 46.76 12.98
CA GLN A 234 13.84 47.79 11.96
C GLN A 234 13.22 49.10 12.45
N GLY A 235 12.03 49.05 13.07
CA GLY A 235 11.39 50.21 13.68
C GLY A 235 12.24 50.85 14.79
N THR A 236 12.88 50.03 15.63
CA THR A 236 13.79 50.49 16.68
C THR A 236 15.04 51.17 16.11
N VAL A 237 15.65 50.58 15.07
CA VAL A 237 16.80 51.15 14.35
C VAL A 237 16.43 52.48 13.68
N SER A 238 15.28 52.55 12.99
CA SER A 238 14.78 53.79 12.37
C SER A 238 14.56 54.90 13.39
N LYS A 239 13.96 54.58 14.55
CA LYS A 239 13.75 55.53 15.65
C LYS A 239 15.07 56.00 16.27
N SER A 240 16.02 55.08 16.48
CA SER A 240 17.37 55.41 16.98
C SER A 240 18.12 56.34 16.02
N ASN A 241 18.09 56.06 14.71
CA ASN A 241 18.75 56.88 13.69
C ASN A 241 18.15 58.31 13.59
N SER A 242 16.84 58.44 13.78
CA SER A 242 16.15 59.73 13.89
C SER A 242 16.64 60.52 15.12
N VAL A 243 16.65 59.88 16.31
CA VAL A 243 17.13 60.48 17.56
C VAL A 243 18.60 60.89 17.46
N TYR A 244 19.46 60.04 16.90
CA TYR A 244 20.88 60.34 16.66
C TYR A 244 21.06 61.55 15.74
N SER A 245 20.27 61.63 14.66
CA SER A 245 20.28 62.77 13.74
C SER A 245 19.85 64.07 14.44
N GLY A 246 18.86 64.01 15.33
CA GLY A 246 18.45 65.12 16.18
C GLY A 246 19.58 65.57 17.12
N PHE A 247 20.18 64.65 17.88
CA PHE A 247 21.31 64.94 18.75
C PHE A 247 22.50 65.54 17.99
N LYS A 248 22.83 65.03 16.81
CA LYS A 248 23.90 65.57 15.96
C LYS A 248 23.63 67.03 15.57
N LEU A 249 22.42 67.35 15.14
CA LEU A 249 22.01 68.73 14.84
C LEU A 249 22.11 69.64 16.06
N ASP A 250 21.73 69.15 17.25
CA ASP A 250 21.81 69.94 18.49
C ASP A 250 23.25 70.10 19.01
N MET A 251 24.11 69.09 18.86
CA MET A 251 25.55 69.22 19.08
C MET A 251 26.17 70.26 18.13
N ASP A 252 25.82 70.25 16.85
CA ASP A 252 26.30 71.25 15.87
C ASP A 252 25.81 72.67 16.21
N LYS A 253 24.55 72.83 16.65
CA LYS A 253 24.02 74.11 17.16
C LYS A 253 24.76 74.55 18.43
N MET A 254 25.01 73.64 19.37
CA MET A 254 25.67 73.95 20.63
C MET A 254 27.15 74.32 20.41
N ALA A 255 27.86 73.61 19.55
CA ALA A 255 29.23 73.95 19.14
C ALA A 255 29.31 75.33 18.47
N LYS A 256 28.31 75.71 17.65
CA LYS A 256 28.20 77.06 17.08
C LYS A 256 27.93 78.13 18.15
N LYS A 257 27.04 77.87 19.11
CA LYS A 257 26.79 78.77 20.25
C LYS A 257 28.05 78.96 21.11
N MET A 258 28.74 77.87 21.43
CA MET A 258 29.97 77.90 22.24
C MET A 258 31.06 78.71 21.55
N LYS A 259 31.34 78.46 20.26
CA LYS A 259 32.26 79.29 19.46
C LYS A 259 31.87 80.77 19.37
N LYS A 260 30.58 81.11 19.52
CA LYS A 260 30.13 82.52 19.58
C LYS A 260 30.46 83.14 20.95
N LEU A 261 30.11 82.45 22.03
CA LEU A 261 30.40 82.88 23.40
C LEU A 261 31.92 83.00 23.65
N ASP A 262 32.74 82.10 23.12
CA ASP A 262 34.20 82.19 23.20
C ASP A 262 34.74 83.47 22.54
N LYS A 263 34.21 83.84 21.36
CA LYS A 263 34.58 85.08 20.67
C LYS A 263 34.12 86.33 21.43
N GLU A 264 32.91 86.30 22.00
CA GLU A 264 32.39 87.39 22.83
C GLU A 264 33.26 87.54 24.11
N CYS A 265 33.66 86.44 24.75
CA CYS A 265 34.57 86.41 25.89
C CYS A 265 35.96 86.98 25.55
N GLN A 266 36.57 86.53 24.44
CA GLN A 266 37.84 87.09 23.95
C GLN A 266 37.74 88.59 23.62
N SER A 267 36.61 89.04 23.06
CA SER A 267 36.36 90.46 22.76
C SER A 267 36.27 91.30 24.04
N TRP A 268 35.52 90.84 25.04
CA TRP A 268 35.44 91.50 26.34
C TRP A 268 36.80 91.54 27.05
N LYS A 269 37.57 90.44 27.00
CA LYS A 269 38.92 90.39 27.52
C LYS A 269 39.85 91.41 26.85
N SER A 270 39.86 91.46 25.51
CA SER A 270 40.67 92.44 24.77
C SER A 270 40.27 93.90 25.07
N ARG A 271 38.97 94.19 25.23
CA ARG A 271 38.49 95.52 25.64
C ARG A 271 38.98 95.89 27.05
N PHE A 272 38.91 94.95 28.00
CA PHE A 272 39.40 95.15 29.36
C PHE A 272 40.92 95.35 29.39
N ASP A 273 41.67 94.49 28.71
CA ASP A 273 43.14 94.59 28.62
C ASP A 273 43.57 95.92 27.96
N ASN A 274 42.87 96.39 26.91
CA ASN A 274 43.12 97.69 26.28
C ASN A 274 42.77 98.88 27.20
N CYS A 275 41.66 98.80 27.94
CA CYS A 275 41.26 99.85 28.89
C CYS A 275 42.28 99.97 30.05
N ASN A 276 42.69 98.84 30.62
CA ASN A 276 43.74 98.79 31.63
C ASN A 276 45.07 99.33 31.10
N LYS A 277 45.44 98.98 29.85
CA LYS A 277 46.64 99.51 29.21
C LYS A 277 46.60 101.04 29.10
N GLY A 278 45.50 101.61 28.60
CA GLY A 278 45.33 103.07 28.51
C GLY A 278 45.31 103.76 29.88
N LEU A 279 44.78 103.10 30.92
CA LEU A 279 44.85 103.58 32.29
C LEU A 279 46.29 103.62 32.83
N VAL A 280 47.08 102.57 32.57
CA VAL A 280 48.51 102.51 32.93
C VAL A 280 49.33 103.58 32.18
N GLU A 281 49.07 103.77 30.89
CA GLU A 281 49.70 104.83 30.09
C GLU A 281 49.37 106.22 30.67
N MET A 282 48.10 106.50 31.00
CA MET A 282 47.68 107.76 31.62
C MET A 282 48.32 107.99 33.01
N VAL A 283 48.46 106.95 33.83
CA VAL A 283 49.17 107.04 35.13
C VAL A 283 50.66 107.32 34.93
N ASN A 284 51.28 106.72 33.91
CA ASN A 284 52.68 106.97 33.58
C ASN A 284 52.89 108.41 33.05
N ASP A 285 52.02 108.89 32.16
CA ASP A 285 52.03 110.27 31.65
C ASP A 285 51.84 111.28 32.79
N LYS A 286 50.93 111.01 33.74
CA LYS A 286 50.79 111.81 34.96
C LYS A 286 52.08 111.86 35.77
N SER A 287 52.74 110.71 35.99
CA SER A 287 54.03 110.64 36.70
C SER A 287 55.15 111.38 35.96
N ILE A 288 55.14 111.40 34.62
CA ILE A 288 56.08 112.21 33.83
C ILE A 288 55.78 113.70 34.01
N LYS A 289 54.51 114.11 33.94
CA LYS A 289 54.09 115.51 34.14
C LYS A 289 54.39 116.02 35.55
N GLU A 290 54.23 115.18 36.57
CA GLU A 290 54.64 115.49 37.95
C GLU A 290 56.16 115.79 38.02
N LYS A 291 57.01 114.93 37.43
CA LYS A 291 58.47 115.15 37.36
C LYS A 291 58.86 116.40 36.56
N GLU A 292 58.15 116.70 35.47
CA GLU A 292 58.34 117.93 34.71
C GLU A 292 57.96 119.17 35.53
N PHE A 293 56.85 119.10 36.29
CA PHE A 293 56.38 120.17 37.15
C PHE A 293 57.33 120.44 38.32
N ASP A 294 57.84 119.39 38.97
CA ASP A 294 58.88 119.49 40.00
C ASP A 294 60.15 120.16 39.45
N LEU A 295 60.56 119.81 38.23
CA LEU A 295 61.70 120.44 37.56
C LEU A 295 61.44 121.93 37.25
N VAL A 296 60.21 122.30 36.90
CA VAL A 296 59.79 123.70 36.71
C VAL A 296 59.75 124.45 38.05
N LEU A 297 59.25 123.84 39.13
CA LEU A 297 59.31 124.41 40.48
C LEU A 297 60.74 124.68 40.92
N VAL A 298 61.67 123.72 40.75
CA VAL A 298 63.09 123.90 41.08
C VAL A 298 63.73 125.02 40.23
N LYS A 299 63.38 125.13 38.94
CA LYS A 299 63.83 126.25 38.10
C LYS A 299 63.26 127.59 38.57
N ASN A 300 61.98 127.64 38.92
CA ASN A 300 61.33 128.86 39.40
C ASN A 300 61.92 129.28 40.76
N GLN A 301 62.13 128.35 41.69
CA GLN A 301 62.79 128.61 42.97
C GLN A 301 64.23 129.14 42.79
N LYS A 302 64.98 128.65 41.79
CA LYS A 302 66.29 129.22 41.43
C LYS A 302 66.17 130.65 40.88
N LEU A 303 65.17 130.92 40.05
CA LEU A 303 64.91 132.28 39.54
C LEU A 303 64.42 133.23 40.63
N GLU A 304 63.55 132.78 41.54
CA GLU A 304 63.16 133.53 42.73
C GLU A 304 64.37 133.83 43.62
N ASN A 305 65.26 132.87 43.85
CA ASN A 305 66.48 133.10 44.63
C ASN A 305 67.40 134.10 43.93
N LEU A 306 67.52 134.04 42.60
CA LEU A 306 68.26 135.03 41.80
C LEU A 306 67.60 136.42 41.87
N CYS A 307 66.27 136.50 41.78
CA CYS A 307 65.51 137.75 41.91
C CYS A 307 65.59 138.32 43.33
N ARG A 308 65.59 137.48 44.38
CA ARG A 308 65.80 137.90 45.77
C ARG A 308 67.23 138.43 45.93
N ALA A 309 68.25 137.73 45.45
CA ALA A 309 69.63 138.19 45.47
C ALA A 309 69.82 139.53 44.73
N LEU A 310 69.28 139.66 43.52
CA LEU A 310 69.32 140.93 42.75
C LEU A 310 68.52 142.05 43.44
N GLN A 311 67.39 141.75 44.08
CA GLN A 311 66.67 142.73 44.89
C GLN A 311 67.39 143.07 46.20
N GLU A 312 68.20 142.17 46.75
CA GLU A 312 69.00 142.38 47.96
C GLU A 312 70.25 143.22 47.65
N GLU A 313 70.85 143.05 46.48
CA GLU A 313 71.80 144.01 45.91
C GLU A 313 71.14 145.36 45.62
N ARG A 314 69.89 145.39 45.12
CA ARG A 314 69.14 146.65 44.92
C ARG A 314 68.76 147.33 46.23
N ARG A 315 68.37 146.58 47.27
CA ARG A 315 68.07 147.09 48.62
C ARG A 315 69.34 147.58 49.32
N SER A 316 70.44 146.84 49.25
CA SER A 316 71.73 147.30 49.81
C SER A 316 72.33 148.50 49.05
N SER A 317 72.04 148.63 47.75
CA SER A 317 72.31 149.85 46.98
C SER A 317 71.37 151.01 47.35
N SER A 318 70.10 150.73 47.66
CA SER A 318 69.09 151.75 47.99
C SER A 318 69.10 152.23 49.44
N VAL A 319 69.66 151.46 50.38
CA VAL A 319 69.85 151.86 51.78
C VAL A 319 71.11 152.72 51.95
N LYS A 320 72.00 152.76 50.95
CA LYS A 320 73.13 153.70 50.90
C LYS A 320 72.73 155.05 50.28
N VAL A 321 72.08 155.85 51.13
CA VAL A 321 72.17 157.31 51.15
C VAL A 321 71.68 158.06 49.90
N GLN A 322 70.39 158.40 49.90
CA GLN A 322 70.03 159.81 49.72
C GLN A 322 68.84 160.19 50.61
N GLU A 323 69.09 161.04 51.59
CA GLU A 323 68.04 161.80 52.29
C GLU A 323 67.52 162.89 51.35
N ALA A 324 66.30 162.74 50.80
CA ALA A 324 65.44 163.84 50.37
C ALA A 324 64.06 163.34 49.92
N GLY A 325 62.99 163.95 50.44
CA GLY A 325 61.77 164.24 49.66
C GLY A 325 60.88 163.09 49.18
N SER A 326 59.96 162.65 50.05
CA SER A 326 58.50 162.60 49.77
C SER A 326 57.95 162.31 48.35
N ALA A 327 57.24 161.18 48.22
CA ALA A 327 55.84 160.95 47.75
C ALA A 327 55.16 161.86 46.68
N PRO A 328 54.08 161.42 45.98
CA PRO A 328 53.32 160.14 46.04
C PRO A 328 53.36 159.35 44.69
N GLN A 329 53.09 158.04 44.63
CA GLN A 329 51.78 157.34 44.62
C GLN A 329 52.06 155.80 44.65
N SER A 330 51.23 154.82 45.08
CA SER A 330 49.87 154.72 45.69
C SER A 330 48.67 155.29 44.91
N THR A 331 47.62 154.52 44.57
CA THR A 331 47.21 153.12 44.86
C THR A 331 46.24 152.67 43.74
N GLU A 332 46.21 151.40 43.31
CA GLU A 332 45.28 150.35 43.81
C GLU A 332 43.86 150.89 44.11
N LYS A 333 42.80 150.27 43.61
CA LYS A 333 42.32 148.96 44.08
C LYS A 333 41.54 148.19 42.97
N GLU A 334 41.53 146.86 42.92
CA GLU A 334 40.93 145.93 43.91
C GLU A 334 39.39 146.15 43.97
N THR A 335 38.50 145.15 43.99
CA THR A 335 38.63 143.78 44.51
C THR A 335 37.57 142.87 43.85
N SER A 336 37.55 141.60 44.29
CA SER A 336 36.36 140.75 44.44
C SER A 336 36.03 139.86 43.23
N GLN A 337 36.22 138.53 43.27
CA GLN A 337 35.69 137.45 44.17
C GLN A 337 34.66 136.61 43.36
N GLU A 338 34.38 135.31 43.57
CA GLU A 338 34.83 134.24 44.50
C GLU A 338 34.35 132.91 43.84
N VAL A 339 35.20 131.94 43.45
CA VAL A 339 35.67 130.74 44.21
C VAL A 339 34.67 129.55 44.32
N GLN A 340 35.25 128.33 44.33
CA GLN A 340 34.74 127.03 44.83
C GLN A 340 33.88 126.14 43.89
N LYS A 341 33.88 124.80 43.97
CA LYS A 341 34.54 123.87 44.93
C LYS A 341 34.90 122.50 44.31
N VAL A 342 35.85 121.81 44.95
CA VAL A 342 36.17 120.38 44.77
C VAL A 342 35.24 119.51 45.62
N GLN A 343 34.98 118.26 45.23
CA GLN A 343 34.75 117.19 46.22
C GLN A 343 35.24 115.82 45.75
N GLU A 344 36.15 115.23 46.55
CA GLU A 344 36.45 113.80 46.60
C GLU A 344 35.51 113.14 47.62
N GLU A 345 35.21 111.85 47.45
CA GLU A 345 35.27 110.93 48.60
C GLU A 345 35.59 109.49 48.19
N VAL A 346 36.22 108.75 49.10
CA VAL A 346 36.77 107.39 48.94
C VAL A 346 36.43 106.56 50.18
N GLN A 347 35.98 105.32 50.01
CA GLN A 347 36.23 104.16 50.90
C GLN A 347 35.70 102.86 50.26
N LYS A 348 36.54 101.84 50.02
CA LYS A 348 36.93 100.72 50.93
C LYS A 348 35.81 99.71 51.14
N GLN A 349 35.91 98.51 50.54
CA GLN A 349 36.67 97.31 50.98
C GLN A 349 35.79 96.35 51.80
N GLU A 350 35.55 95.15 51.27
CA GLU A 350 35.73 93.94 52.07
C GLU A 350 36.24 92.79 51.19
N VAL A 351 37.03 91.90 51.80
CA VAL A 351 37.66 90.74 51.16
C VAL A 351 37.09 89.48 51.78
N GLN A 352 36.65 88.53 50.96
CA GLN A 352 36.85 87.12 51.30
C GLN A 352 37.50 86.37 50.14
N LYS A 353 38.31 85.40 50.52
CA LYS A 353 39.34 84.75 49.71
C LYS A 353 39.36 83.28 50.09
N GLN A 354 38.87 82.40 49.21
CA GLN A 354 39.25 80.98 49.16
C GLN A 354 39.19 80.55 47.68
N GLU A 355 40.36 80.24 47.11
CA GLU A 355 40.80 78.88 46.75
C GLU A 355 40.18 78.43 45.42
N VAL A 356 40.89 78.62 44.29
CA VAL A 356 42.00 77.77 43.83
C VAL A 356 41.57 76.31 43.68
N GLN A 357 41.34 75.92 42.42
CA GLN A 357 42.20 74.91 41.79
C GLN A 357 42.14 75.04 40.26
N LYS A 358 43.32 75.05 39.65
CA LYS A 358 43.51 74.84 38.21
C LYS A 358 44.60 73.79 38.06
N GLN A 359 44.25 72.68 37.42
CA GLN A 359 45.10 71.70 36.73
C GLN A 359 46.49 71.40 37.35
N GLU A 360 46.73 70.13 37.69
CA GLU A 360 47.68 69.38 36.86
C GLU A 360 47.48 67.85 36.88
N VAL A 361 48.08 67.24 35.86
CA VAL A 361 47.99 65.86 35.38
C VAL A 361 48.59 64.83 36.35
N GLN A 362 47.93 63.68 36.55
CA GLN A 362 48.55 62.34 36.50
C GLN A 362 47.55 61.18 36.63
N LYS A 363 47.78 60.10 35.86
CA LYS A 363 47.13 58.75 35.90
C LYS A 363 45.59 58.72 35.81
N GLN A 364 44.93 57.98 34.91
CA GLN A 364 45.26 56.72 34.24
C GLN A 364 45.60 55.55 35.19
N GLU A 365 44.65 55.26 36.07
CA GLU A 365 44.11 53.91 36.33
C GLU A 365 42.59 54.03 36.03
N ALA A 366 41.93 53.29 35.15
CA ALA A 366 42.25 52.07 34.40
C ALA A 366 42.21 50.74 35.18
N GLU A 367 41.22 50.58 36.06
CA GLU A 367 40.31 49.44 35.97
C GLU A 367 39.46 49.69 34.71
N SER A 368 39.84 49.28 33.50
CA SER A 368 40.23 47.95 33.05
C SER A 368 39.23 46.86 33.46
N LEU A 369 38.27 46.71 32.55
CA LEU A 369 37.52 45.50 32.26
C LEU A 369 36.29 45.20 33.17
N PRO A 370 35.24 44.59 32.60
CA PRO A 370 35.25 43.93 31.30
C PRO A 370 34.09 44.39 30.38
N ALA A 371 34.35 45.41 29.54
CA ALA A 371 33.67 45.53 28.24
C ALA A 371 33.98 44.31 27.35
N GLU A 372 35.16 43.71 27.54
CA GLU A 372 35.45 42.35 27.09
C GLU A 372 34.50 41.29 27.69
N THR A 373 33.74 41.51 28.77
CA THR A 373 32.74 40.50 29.19
C THR A 373 31.42 40.65 28.49
N LEU A 374 30.98 41.80 28.00
CA LEU A 374 29.79 41.78 27.14
C LEU A 374 30.16 41.20 25.77
N LEU A 375 31.24 41.67 25.15
CA LEU A 375 31.70 41.10 23.88
C LEU A 375 32.28 39.68 24.00
N SER A 376 32.89 39.27 25.12
CA SER A 376 33.25 37.86 25.34
C SER A 376 32.12 37.01 25.89
N LYS A 377 31.10 37.55 26.57
CA LYS A 377 29.87 36.76 26.85
C LYS A 377 29.11 36.53 25.55
N GLU A 378 29.04 37.51 24.65
CA GLU A 378 28.47 37.33 23.31
C GLU A 378 29.33 36.39 22.47
N ARG A 379 30.65 36.59 22.36
CA ARG A 379 31.56 35.68 21.64
C ARG A 379 31.58 34.28 22.25
N ASN A 380 31.49 34.11 23.56
CA ASN A 380 31.42 32.78 24.20
C ASN A 380 30.04 32.14 24.03
N LYS A 381 28.94 32.92 24.01
CA LYS A 381 27.61 32.44 23.60
C LYS A 381 27.61 31.99 22.15
N LEU A 382 28.16 32.80 21.24
CA LEU A 382 28.30 32.49 19.82
C LEU A 382 29.18 31.25 19.61
N LYS A 383 30.27 31.11 20.38
CA LYS A 383 31.14 29.92 20.32
C LYS A 383 30.48 28.67 20.92
N ALA A 384 29.67 28.82 21.97
CA ALA A 384 28.87 27.72 22.51
C ALA A 384 27.74 27.29 21.56
N GLU A 385 27.09 28.24 20.89
CA GLU A 385 26.11 27.97 19.83
C GLU A 385 26.76 27.32 18.61
N GLN A 386 27.94 27.79 18.20
CA GLN A 386 28.76 27.16 17.15
C GLN A 386 29.17 25.74 17.50
N SER A 387 29.58 25.48 18.75
CA SER A 387 29.86 24.12 19.24
C SER A 387 28.60 23.25 19.28
N ARG A 388 27.43 23.79 19.67
CA ARG A 388 26.16 23.06 19.64
C ARG A 388 25.73 22.73 18.22
N LEU A 389 25.96 23.63 17.26
CA LEU A 389 25.71 23.38 15.84
C LEU A 389 26.71 22.38 15.25
N GLN A 390 27.98 22.40 15.67
CA GLN A 390 28.95 21.35 15.32
C GLN A 390 28.58 19.99 15.91
N GLU A 391 28.06 19.94 17.14
CA GLU A 391 27.58 18.71 17.77
C GLU A 391 26.33 18.17 17.06
N ILE A 392 25.37 19.01 16.70
CA ILE A 392 24.22 18.63 15.86
C ILE A 392 24.67 18.15 14.47
N PHE A 393 25.65 18.82 13.86
CA PHE A 393 26.22 18.42 12.57
C PHE A 393 26.95 17.08 12.66
N LEU A 394 27.73 16.86 13.72
CA LEU A 394 28.39 15.59 14.03
C LEU A 394 27.36 14.48 14.28
N ILE A 395 26.33 14.71 15.10
CA ILE A 395 25.24 13.75 15.31
C ILE A 395 24.55 13.43 13.97
N SER A 396 24.34 14.41 13.10
CA SER A 396 23.80 14.21 11.75
C SER A 396 24.76 13.51 10.77
N HIS A 397 26.07 13.48 11.04
CA HIS A 397 27.10 12.80 10.22
C HIS A 397 27.65 11.51 10.85
N THR A 398 27.27 11.20 12.09
CA THR A 398 27.70 10.00 12.86
C THR A 398 26.54 9.08 13.21
N ILE A 399 25.39 9.24 12.56
CA ILE A 399 24.51 8.08 12.31
C ILE A 399 25.28 7.19 11.33
N PRO A 400 25.67 5.96 11.71
CA PRO A 400 26.34 5.06 10.78
C PRO A 400 25.36 4.68 9.68
N THR A 401 25.71 5.02 8.43
CA THR A 401 25.08 4.42 7.25
C THR A 401 25.60 2.99 7.09
N GLU A 402 25.19 2.11 8.01
CA GLU A 402 25.21 0.66 7.78
C GLU A 402 24.02 0.35 6.87
N THR A 403 24.33 0.30 5.57
CA THR A 403 23.68 -0.52 4.53
C THR A 403 22.18 -0.81 4.67
N ASP A 404 21.41 -0.28 3.71
CA ASP A 404 20.95 -1.21 2.68
C ASP A 404 20.99 -0.57 1.28
N SER A 405 21.45 -1.33 0.30
CA SER A 405 21.65 -0.83 -1.06
C SER A 405 20.43 -1.10 -1.93
N GLN A 406 19.66 -0.07 -2.24
CA GLN A 406 18.79 -0.06 -3.43
C GLN A 406 18.81 1.32 -4.09
N SER A 407 19.38 1.36 -5.29
CA SER A 407 19.41 2.53 -6.15
C SER A 407 17.98 2.90 -6.54
N GLN A 408 17.50 4.06 -6.09
CA GLN A 408 16.27 4.64 -6.58
C GLN A 408 16.62 5.73 -7.60
N GLU A 409 16.78 5.31 -8.86
CA GLU A 409 16.65 6.24 -9.98
C GLU A 409 15.23 6.85 -9.94
N LEU A 410 15.14 8.14 -10.24
CA LEU A 410 13.88 8.85 -10.39
C LEU A 410 13.21 8.39 -11.70
N PRO A 411 11.99 7.85 -11.68
CA PRO A 411 11.20 7.68 -12.90
C PRO A 411 10.57 9.02 -13.27
N GLU A 412 10.57 9.32 -14.57
CA GLU A 412 9.92 10.49 -15.15
C GLU A 412 8.40 10.33 -15.05
N GLU A 413 7.70 11.30 -14.42
CA GLU A 413 6.25 11.24 -14.19
C GLU A 413 5.39 11.28 -15.48
N GLU A 414 6.00 11.41 -16.67
CA GLU A 414 5.31 11.43 -17.97
C GLU A 414 5.21 10.03 -18.64
N GLU A 415 6.01 9.01 -18.26
CA GLU A 415 5.89 7.67 -18.88
C GLU A 415 4.84 6.76 -18.19
N ALA A 416 4.50 7.03 -16.93
CA ALA A 416 3.59 6.18 -16.14
C ALA A 416 2.14 6.20 -16.67
N GLY A 417 1.62 7.38 -17.06
CA GLY A 417 0.25 7.51 -17.56
C GLY A 417 0.00 6.75 -18.87
N LEU A 418 1.01 6.63 -19.74
CA LEU A 418 0.90 5.86 -20.99
C LEU A 418 0.93 4.34 -20.75
N ARG A 419 1.61 3.87 -19.69
CA ARG A 419 1.58 2.46 -19.29
C ARG A 419 0.26 2.06 -18.65
N GLU A 420 -0.33 2.92 -17.80
CA GLU A 420 -1.65 2.66 -17.22
C GLU A 420 -2.75 2.64 -18.31
N GLU A 421 -2.69 3.51 -19.33
CA GLU A 421 -3.61 3.44 -20.48
C GLU A 421 -3.41 2.19 -21.35
N GLU A 422 -2.16 1.71 -21.54
CA GLU A 422 -1.91 0.44 -22.25
C GLU A 422 -2.33 -0.80 -21.45
N GLU A 423 -2.18 -0.81 -20.13
CA GLU A 423 -2.62 -1.92 -19.28
C GLU A 423 -4.14 -1.96 -19.16
N GLN A 424 -4.82 -0.81 -19.01
CA GLN A 424 -6.29 -0.75 -19.04
C GLN A 424 -6.86 -1.22 -20.39
N LYS A 425 -6.23 -0.87 -21.52
CA LYS A 425 -6.61 -1.41 -22.82
C LYS A 425 -6.45 -2.93 -22.93
N LYS A 426 -5.37 -3.48 -22.38
CA LYS A 426 -5.14 -4.94 -22.37
C LYS A 426 -6.11 -5.67 -21.43
N GLU A 427 -6.53 -5.05 -20.32
CA GLU A 427 -7.60 -5.58 -19.48
C GLU A 427 -8.97 -5.50 -20.17
N GLU A 428 -9.32 -4.40 -20.85
CA GLU A 428 -10.56 -4.30 -21.63
C GLU A 428 -10.60 -5.33 -22.77
N GLU A 429 -9.53 -5.44 -23.58
CA GLU A 429 -9.43 -6.46 -24.65
C GLU A 429 -9.50 -7.88 -24.07
N GLY A 430 -8.80 -8.15 -22.96
CA GLY A 430 -8.84 -9.43 -22.26
C GLY A 430 -10.18 -9.71 -21.55
N GLN A 431 -11.01 -8.71 -21.30
CA GLN A 431 -12.35 -8.88 -20.72
C GLN A 431 -13.40 -9.08 -21.82
N VAL A 432 -13.32 -8.34 -22.93
CA VAL A 432 -14.14 -8.59 -24.14
C VAL A 432 -13.90 -10.00 -24.68
N GLN A 433 -12.66 -10.48 -24.68
CA GLN A 433 -12.33 -11.86 -25.08
C GLN A 433 -12.99 -12.91 -24.14
N ARG A 434 -12.99 -12.68 -22.82
CA ARG A 434 -13.65 -13.56 -21.84
C ARG A 434 -15.18 -13.53 -21.95
N ASP A 435 -15.76 -12.37 -22.24
CA ASP A 435 -17.22 -12.24 -22.43
C ASP A 435 -17.68 -12.92 -23.74
N LEU A 436 -16.86 -12.88 -24.80
CA LEU A 436 -17.08 -13.66 -26.03
C LEU A 436 -16.94 -15.17 -25.78
N GLU A 437 -15.96 -15.60 -24.99
CA GLU A 437 -15.78 -17.01 -24.61
C GLU A 437 -16.89 -17.54 -23.70
N MET A 438 -17.59 -16.69 -22.93
CA MET A 438 -18.80 -17.10 -22.20
C MET A 438 -20.05 -17.14 -23.07
N GLN A 439 -20.16 -16.31 -24.12
CA GLN A 439 -21.29 -16.32 -25.04
C GLN A 439 -21.27 -17.50 -26.04
N SER A 440 -20.18 -18.27 -26.10
CA SER A 440 -20.06 -19.51 -26.89
C SER A 440 -20.36 -20.80 -26.12
N VAL A 441 -20.93 -20.71 -24.91
CA VAL A 441 -21.17 -21.85 -23.99
C VAL A 441 -22.66 -22.19 -23.79
N ASP A 442 -23.57 -21.36 -24.34
CA ASP A 442 -25.02 -21.63 -24.47
C ASP A 442 -25.36 -22.08 -25.92
#